data_AF-A0A431PWS5-F1
#
_entry.id   AF-A0A431PWS5-F1
#
_cell.length_a   1.000
_cell.length_b   1.000
_cell.length_c   1.000
_cell.angle_alpha   90.00
_cell.angle_beta   90.00
_cell.angle_gamma   90.00
#
_symmetry.space_group_name_H-M   'P 1'
#
loop_
_entity.id
_entity.type
_entity.pdbx_description
1 polymer ?
#
loop_
_entity_poly.entity_id
_entity_poly.type
_entity_poly.pdbx_seq_one_letter_code
_entity_poly.pdbx_strand_id
1 'polypeptide(L)' 'MTNKAESDPHRHVRDMSMHLQETIDRLREDIDRVDEPQLKAMFETSAEVLCGLKKAYSDYEQKKESAWPGGKELHS' A
#
# COMPACT_ATOMS: atom_id res chain seq x y z
N MET A 1 -1.98 11.97 27.43
CA MET A 1 -0.58 12.05 26.97
C MET A 1 -0.50 11.26 25.67
N THR A 2 -0.49 11.93 24.52
CA THR A 2 -0.37 11.23 23.23
C THR A 2 1.03 10.64 23.13
N ASN A 3 1.11 9.31 23.09
CA ASN A 3 2.36 8.61 22.99
C ASN A 3 2.99 8.97 21.65
N LYS A 4 4.11 9.71 21.66
CA LYS A 4 4.74 10.26 20.46
C LYS A 4 5.12 9.17 19.45
N ALA A 5 5.33 7.93 19.93
CA ALA A 5 5.55 6.74 19.11
C ALA A 5 4.29 6.22 18.39
N GLU A 6 3.09 6.46 18.92
CA GLU A 6 1.82 6.22 18.22
C GLU A 6 1.47 7.33 17.22
N SER A 7 2.26 8.40 17.16
CA SER A 7 2.07 9.48 16.17
C SER A 7 3.16 9.50 15.11
N ASP A 8 4.06 8.50 15.08
CA ASP A 8 5.05 8.39 14.01
C ASP A 8 4.33 8.03 12.68
N PRO A 9 4.28 8.96 11.70
CA PRO A 9 3.61 8.72 10.43
C PRO A 9 4.21 7.54 9.67
N HIS A 10 5.51 7.25 9.86
CA HIS A 10 6.18 6.13 9.20
C HIS A 10 5.75 4.78 9.77
N ARG A 11 5.56 4.72 11.10
CA ARG A 11 5.01 3.52 11.73
C ARG A 11 3.62 3.22 11.22
N HIS A 12 2.76 4.24 11.12
CA HIS A 12 1.43 4.09 10.52
C HIS A 12 1.46 3.63 9.07
N VAL A 13 2.36 4.17 8.25
CA VAL A 13 2.49 3.78 6.84
C VAL A 13 2.99 2.34 6.69
N ARG A 14 3.92 1.90 7.54
CA ARG A 14 4.37 0.49 7.57
C ARG A 14 3.29 -0.47 8.01
N ASP A 15 2.61 -0.17 9.12
CA ASP A 15 1.53 -1.00 9.65
C ASP A 15 0.41 -1.16 8.59
N MET A 16 0.02 -0.07 7.93
CA MET A 16 -0.95 -0.11 6.83
C MET A 16 -0.44 -0.92 5.62
N SER A 17 0.84 -0.78 5.26
CA SER A 17 1.44 -1.55 4.15
C SER A 17 1.46 -3.05 4.42
N MET A 18 1.63 -3.45 5.68
CA MET A 18 1.53 -4.85 6.11
C MET A 18 0.11 -5.37 5.96
N HIS A 19 -0.90 -4.63 6.41
CA HIS A 19 -2.30 -5.04 6.24
C HIS A 19 -2.72 -5.16 4.77
N LEU A 20 -2.23 -4.28 3.91
CA LEU A 20 -2.43 -4.40 2.46
C LEU A 20 -1.80 -5.69 1.92
N GLN A 21 -0.59 -6.03 2.37
CA GLN A 21 0.09 -7.27 1.99
C GLN A 21 -0.70 -8.51 2.43
N GLU A 22 -1.14 -8.56 3.69
CA GLU A 22 -1.95 -9.65 4.22
C GLU A 22 -3.24 -9.86 3.40
N THR A 23 -3.87 -8.75 2.99
CA THR A 23 -5.08 -8.80 2.16
C THR A 23 -4.77 -9.32 0.74
N ILE A 24 -3.67 -8.86 0.13
CA ILE A 24 -3.21 -9.33 -1.19
C ILE A 24 -2.96 -10.84 -1.15
N ASP A 25 -2.26 -11.32 -0.11
CA ASP A 25 -1.91 -12.73 0.02
C ASP A 25 -3.16 -13.59 0.16
N ARG A 26 -4.13 -13.16 0.99
CA ARG A 26 -5.42 -13.83 1.12
C ARG A 26 -6.18 -13.90 -0.20
N LEU A 27 -6.28 -12.78 -0.92
CA LEU A 27 -6.97 -12.75 -2.22
C LEU A 27 -6.34 -13.73 -3.21
N ARG A 28 -5.01 -13.83 -3.23
CA ARG A 28 -4.29 -14.76 -4.10
C ARG A 28 -4.47 -16.22 -3.67
N GLU A 29 -4.43 -16.51 -2.37
CA GLU A 29 -4.73 -17.86 -1.87
C GLU A 29 -6.15 -18.29 -2.20
N ASP A 30 -7.12 -17.38 -2.13
CA ASP A 30 -8.52 -17.71 -2.39
C ASP A 30 -8.81 -17.93 -3.89
N ILE A 31 -7.97 -17.42 -4.81
CA ILE A 31 -8.04 -17.75 -6.26
C ILE A 31 -7.85 -19.25 -6.51
N ASP A 32 -6.96 -19.90 -5.77
CA ASP A 32 -6.69 -21.33 -5.90
C ASP A 32 -7.77 -22.21 -5.23
N ARG A 33 -8.58 -21.62 -4.34
CA ARG A 33 -9.62 -22.33 -3.55
C ARG A 33 -11.02 -22.22 -4.14
N VAL A 34 -11.26 -21.21 -4.98
CA VAL A 34 -12.57 -20.96 -5.62
C VAL A 34 -12.59 -21.60 -7.01
N ASP A 35 -13.76 -22.00 -7.51
CA ASP A 35 -13.93 -22.49 -8.90
C ASP A 35 -14.65 -21.49 -9.82
N GLU A 36 -15.35 -20.52 -9.24
CA GLU A 36 -16.11 -19.51 -9.99
C GLU A 36 -15.16 -18.54 -10.75
N PRO A 37 -15.17 -18.53 -12.10
CA PRO A 37 -14.20 -17.74 -12.87
C PRO A 37 -14.31 -16.23 -12.67
N GLN A 38 -15.52 -15.71 -12.46
CA GLN A 38 -15.75 -14.28 -12.28
C GLN A 38 -15.20 -13.81 -10.92
N LEU A 39 -15.40 -14.61 -9.87
CA LEU A 39 -14.83 -14.36 -8.55
C LEU A 39 -13.29 -14.38 -8.56
N LYS A 40 -12.67 -15.33 -9.29
CA LYS A 40 -11.20 -15.34 -9.48
C LYS A 40 -10.69 -14.05 -10.11
N ALA A 41 -11.34 -13.61 -11.20
CA ALA A 41 -10.97 -12.37 -11.89
C ALA A 41 -11.13 -11.13 -10.98
N MET A 42 -12.18 -11.11 -10.16
CA MET A 42 -12.39 -10.05 -9.17
C MET A 42 -11.28 -10.03 -8.10
N PHE A 43 -10.87 -11.19 -7.58
CA PHE A 43 -9.76 -11.29 -6.62
C PHE A 43 -8.42 -10.88 -7.22
N GLU A 44 -8.13 -11.30 -8.45
CA GLU A 44 -6.90 -10.91 -9.16
C GLU A 44 -6.84 -9.38 -9.36
N THR A 45 -7.93 -8.79 -9.86
CA THR A 45 -8.03 -7.33 -10.06
C THR A 45 -7.90 -6.59 -8.73
N SER A 46 -8.53 -7.09 -7.66
CA SER A 46 -8.44 -6.47 -6.33
C SER A 46 -7.01 -6.54 -5.79
N ALA A 47 -6.33 -7.67 -5.94
CA ALA A 47 -4.94 -7.85 -5.53
C ALA A 47 -4.00 -6.88 -6.28
N GLU A 48 -4.21 -6.67 -7.59
CA GLU A 48 -3.42 -5.73 -8.39
C GLU A 48 -3.59 -4.28 -7.92
N VAL A 49 -4.84 -3.85 -7.68
CA VAL A 49 -5.12 -2.50 -7.15
C VAL A 49 -4.47 -2.30 -5.78
N LEU A 50 -4.57 -3.29 -4.89
CA LEU A 50 -3.95 -3.24 -3.57
C LEU A 50 -2.41 -3.24 -3.66
N CYS A 51 -1.82 -3.97 -4.62
CA CYS A 51 -0.38 -3.90 -4.89
C CYS A 51 0.04 -2.48 -5.30
N GLY A 52 -0.72 -1.82 -6.17
CA GLY A 52 -0.48 -0.42 -6.56
C GLY A 52 -0.58 0.53 -5.36
N LEU A 53 -1.59 0.34 -4.51
CA LEU A 53 -1.76 1.14 -3.29
C LEU A 53 -0.60 0.91 -2.31
N LYS A 54 -0.19 -0.33 -2.05
CA LYS A 54 0.95 -0.67 -1.20
C LYS A 54 2.24 -0.01 -1.71
N LYS A 55 2.45 0.01 -3.03
CA LYS A 55 3.58 0.70 -3.65
C LYS A 55 3.58 2.19 -3.35
N ALA A 56 2.42 2.87 -3.43
CA ALA A 56 2.33 4.29 -3.09
C ALA A 56 2.71 4.58 -1.63
N TYR A 57 2.40 3.67 -0.69
CA TYR A 57 2.84 3.78 0.70
C TYR A 57 4.36 3.61 0.83
N SER A 58 4.94 2.63 0.12
CA SER A 58 6.40 2.44 0.08
C SER A 58 7.13 3.63 -0.54
N ASP A 59 6.58 4.21 -1.60
CA ASP A 59 7.11 5.40 -2.27
C ASP A 59 7.06 6.63 -1.33
N TYR A 60 6.04 6.75 -0.48
CA TYR A 60 5.96 7.79 0.55
C TYR A 60 7.07 7.66 1.59
N GLU A 61 7.39 6.44 2.04
CA GLU A 61 8.51 6.23 2.97
C GLU A 61 9.86 6.57 2.31
N GLN A 62 10.10 6.10 1.09
CA GLN A 62 11.36 6.30 0.37
C GLN A 62 11.61 7.76 -0.03
N LYS A 63 10.56 8.49 -0.45
CA LYS A 63 10.66 9.92 -0.81
C LYS A 63 10.88 10.86 0.37
N LYS A 64 10.78 10.37 1.61
CA LYS A 64 11.20 11.12 2.80
C LYS A 64 12.68 10.92 3.15
N GLU A 65 13.30 9.83 2.72
CA GLU A 65 14.74 9.59 2.92
C GLU A 65 15.60 10.27 1.83
N SER A 66 15.12 10.31 0.59
CA SER A 66 15.73 11.09 -0.49
C SER A 66 14.92 12.36 -0.73
N ALA A 67 15.45 13.49 -0.22
CA ALA A 67 14.99 14.85 -0.45
C ALA A 67 14.07 15.03 -1.68
N TRP A 68 12.81 15.38 -1.42
CA TRP A 68 11.82 15.77 -2.43
C TRP A 68 12.38 16.94 -3.28
N PRO A 69 12.67 16.79 -4.59
CA PRO A 69 13.14 17.89 -5.44
C PRO A 69 11.98 18.65 -6.14
N GLY A 70 10.74 18.43 -5.70
CA GLY A 70 9.51 18.96 -6.29
C GLY A 70 9.11 20.35 -5.80
N GLY A 71 10.02 21.05 -5.10
CA GLY A 71 9.89 22.45 -4.70
C GLY A 71 10.58 23.40 -5.67
N LYS A 72 10.59 23.12 -6.99
CA LYS A 72 10.96 24.13 -7.98
C LYS A 72 9.70 24.64 -8.68
N GLU A 73 9.27 25.79 -8.19
CA GLU A 73 8.89 26.95 -9.01
C GLU A 73 7.85 26.68 -10.11
N LEU A 74 6.57 26.78 -9.73
CA LEU A 74 5.59 27.37 -10.64
C LEU A 74 5.69 28.89 -10.50
N HIS A 75 6.70 29.46 -11.14
CA HIS A 75 6.72 30.88 -11.47
C HIS A 75 7.11 31.00 -12.94
N SER A 76 6.09 31.03 -13.79
CA SER A 76 6.01 31.73 -15.08
C SER A 76 4.59 31.61 -15.60
#